data_AF-A0A7J0G8X0-F1
#
_entry.id   AF-A0A7J0G8X0-F1
#
_cell.length_a   1.000
_cell.length_b   1.000
_cell.length_c   1.000
_cell.angle_alpha   90.00
_cell.angle_beta   90.00
_cell.angle_gamma   90.00
#
_symmetry.space_group_name_H-M   'P 1'
#
loop_
_entity.id
_entity.type
_entity.pdbx_description
1 polymer ?
#
loop_
_entity_poly.entity_id
_entity_poly.type
_entity_poly.pdbx_seq_one_letter_code
_entity_poly.pdbx_strand_id
1 'polypeptide(L)'
;MESSSVISPEDVMECLMNDGTIDAMRLKIINQLKANEELKNTTIKMAEQSKVLNTPGAEKQTKRELFDALRQELETSVLEKASKSVWELILDNNGLGKEISETVEGVFCRLSGREPPLFPPNIETQPEKKKRENGADEVASGSSKPLAVPDSSKVPQPNLAT
;
A
#
# COMPACT_ATOMS: atom_id res chain seq x y z
N MET A 1 27.52 -23.90 11.36
CA MET A 1 26.19 -24.53 11.28
C MET A 1 25.22 -23.48 11.76
N GLU A 2 24.50 -22.83 10.86
CA GLU A 2 23.42 -21.92 11.25
C GLU A 2 22.28 -22.75 11.86
N SER A 3 21.90 -22.40 13.09
CA SER A 3 20.75 -23.00 13.76
C SER A 3 19.49 -22.48 13.09
N SER A 4 18.84 -23.34 12.31
CA SER A 4 17.51 -23.13 11.73
C SER A 4 16.44 -23.11 12.84
N SER A 5 16.50 -22.11 13.72
CA SER A 5 15.42 -21.79 14.66
C SER A 5 14.16 -21.49 13.85
N VAL A 6 13.07 -22.18 14.15
CA VAL A 6 11.78 -21.89 13.54
C VAL A 6 11.30 -20.55 14.10
N ILE A 7 11.27 -19.51 13.27
CA ILE A 7 10.78 -18.18 13.64
C ILE A 7 9.29 -18.29 14.02
N SER A 8 8.96 -17.84 15.22
CA SER A 8 7.61 -17.80 15.76
C SER A 8 6.90 -16.48 15.40
N PRO A 9 5.56 -16.44 15.45
CA PRO A 9 4.80 -15.19 15.40
C PRO A 9 5.23 -14.19 16.49
N GLU A 10 5.64 -14.69 17.65
CA GLU A 10 6.12 -13.91 18.79
C GLU A 10 7.44 -13.19 18.47
N ASP A 11 8.41 -13.85 17.82
CA ASP A 11 9.68 -13.22 17.39
C ASP A 11 9.43 -12.05 16.41
N VAL A 12 8.47 -12.24 15.49
CA VAL A 12 8.06 -11.21 14.51
C VAL A 12 7.37 -10.03 15.22
N MET A 13 6.50 -10.32 16.19
CA MET A 13 5.81 -9.31 16.98
C MET A 13 6.78 -8.51 17.86
N GLU A 14 7.74 -9.16 18.51
CA GLU A 14 8.75 -8.50 19.33
C GLU A 14 9.60 -7.53 18.50
N CYS A 15 10.02 -7.93 17.29
CA CYS A 15 10.72 -7.03 16.36
C CYS A 15 9.88 -5.79 16.04
N LEU A 16 8.63 -5.98 15.60
CA LEU A 16 7.70 -4.91 15.19
C LEU A 16 7.28 -3.96 16.33
N MET A 17 7.33 -4.43 17.58
CA MET A 17 7.14 -3.60 18.77
C MET A 17 8.40 -2.79 19.11
N ASN A 18 9.58 -3.42 19.05
CA ASN A 18 10.84 -2.81 19.48
C ASN A 18 11.46 -1.85 18.45
N ASP A 19 11.21 -2.04 17.14
CA ASP A 19 11.70 -1.15 16.08
C ASP A 19 10.79 0.07 15.80
N GLY A 20 9.65 0.16 16.50
CA GLY A 20 8.69 1.27 16.37
C GLY A 20 7.73 1.15 15.19
N THR A 21 7.76 0.06 14.41
CA THR A 21 6.89 -0.13 13.25
C THR A 21 5.41 -0.08 13.62
N ILE A 22 5.00 -0.72 14.72
CA ILE A 22 3.59 -0.69 15.18
C ILE A 22 3.12 0.73 15.54
N ASP A 23 4.00 1.57 16.09
CA ASP A 23 3.69 2.98 16.37
C ASP A 23 3.53 3.79 15.07
N ALA A 24 4.38 3.54 14.06
CA ALA A 24 4.26 4.15 12.75
C ALA A 24 2.97 3.74 12.02
N MET A 25 2.58 2.45 12.08
CA MET A 25 1.33 1.97 11.49
C MET A 25 0.10 2.52 12.23
N ARG A 26 0.14 2.59 13.57
CA ARG A 26 -0.91 3.28 14.37
C ARG A 26 -1.05 4.75 13.96
N LEU A 27 0.06 5.46 13.74
CA LEU A 27 0.04 6.84 13.27
C LEU A 27 -0.54 6.98 11.85
N LYS A 28 -0.25 6.04 10.93
CA LYS A 28 -0.89 5.99 9.60
C LYS A 28 -2.40 5.80 9.70
N ILE A 29 -2.87 4.84 10.49
CA ILE A 29 -4.31 4.60 10.74
C ILE A 29 -4.99 5.88 11.28
N ILE A 30 -4.41 6.50 12.31
CA ILE A 30 -4.93 7.73 12.93
C ILE A 30 -5.00 8.88 11.91
N ASN A 31 -3.98 9.04 11.05
CA ASN A 31 -3.97 10.10 10.05
C ASN A 31 -4.99 9.86 8.92
N GLN A 32 -5.22 8.60 8.50
CA GLN A 32 -6.26 8.29 7.52
C GLN A 32 -7.67 8.50 8.10
N LEU A 33 -7.94 8.08 9.36
CA LEU A 33 -9.20 8.42 10.05
C LEU A 33 -9.43 9.94 10.11
N LYS A 34 -8.39 10.71 10.47
CA LYS A 34 -8.45 12.18 10.54
C LYS A 34 -8.59 12.85 9.17
N ALA A 35 -8.35 12.13 8.08
CA ALA A 35 -8.59 12.56 6.71
C ALA A 35 -9.94 12.03 6.14
N ASN A 36 -10.64 11.15 6.85
CA ASN A 36 -11.91 10.57 6.38
C ASN A 36 -13.05 11.59 6.46
N GLU A 37 -13.37 12.21 5.32
CA GLU A 37 -14.46 13.18 5.20
C GLU A 37 -15.85 12.54 5.39
N GLU A 38 -16.06 11.26 5.09
CA GLU A 38 -17.37 10.61 5.34
C GLU A 38 -17.64 10.49 6.85
N LEU A 39 -16.64 10.08 7.63
CA LEU A 39 -16.72 9.99 9.08
C LEU A 39 -16.92 11.37 9.73
N LYS A 40 -16.24 12.41 9.22
CA LYS A 40 -16.46 13.81 9.64
C LYS A 40 -17.88 14.27 9.32
N ASN A 41 -18.33 14.16 8.07
CA ASN A 41 -19.67 14.58 7.64
C ASN A 41 -20.78 13.81 8.37
N THR A 42 -20.55 12.54 8.70
CA THR A 42 -21.47 11.75 9.53
C THR A 42 -21.51 12.27 10.97
N THR A 43 -20.35 12.59 11.56
CA THR A 43 -20.26 13.15 12.92
C THR A 43 -20.90 14.54 13.01
N ILE A 44 -20.73 15.38 11.98
CA ILE A 44 -21.38 16.69 11.87
C ILE A 44 -22.90 16.52 11.84
N LYS A 45 -23.44 15.64 10.98
CA LYS A 45 -24.89 15.35 10.92
C LYS A 45 -25.44 14.81 12.24
N MET A 46 -24.67 14.00 12.96
CA MET A 46 -25.05 13.51 14.29
C MET A 46 -25.11 14.65 15.33
N ALA A 47 -24.22 15.64 15.25
CA ALA A 47 -24.29 16.84 16.07
C ALA A 47 -25.46 17.74 15.68
N GLU A 48 -25.71 17.98 14.39
CA GLU A 48 -26.88 18.72 13.88
C GLU A 48 -28.22 18.10 14.34
N GLN A 49 -28.27 16.76 14.46
CA GLN A 49 -29.43 15.99 14.91
C GLN A 49 -29.48 15.73 16.43
N SER A 50 -28.51 16.24 17.20
CA SER A 50 -28.42 16.04 18.65
C SER A 50 -29.66 16.54 19.39
N LYS A 51 -30.18 15.76 20.35
CA LYS A 51 -31.24 16.22 21.26
C LYS A 51 -30.71 17.28 22.21
N VAL A 52 -29.46 17.17 22.65
CA VAL A 52 -28.82 18.18 23.52
C VAL A 52 -28.80 19.56 22.83
N LEU A 53 -28.38 19.64 21.56
CA LEU A 53 -28.35 20.91 20.84
C LEU A 53 -29.75 21.44 20.44
N ASN A 54 -30.70 20.54 20.14
CA ASN A 54 -32.05 20.90 19.70
C ASN A 54 -33.07 21.05 20.86
N THR A 55 -32.64 20.95 22.12
CA THR A 55 -33.53 21.13 23.29
C THR A 55 -33.75 22.63 23.60
N PRO A 56 -35.00 23.12 23.74
CA PRO A 56 -35.25 24.50 24.15
C PRO A 56 -34.62 24.83 25.50
N GLY A 57 -33.79 25.88 25.57
CA GLY A 57 -32.99 26.23 26.75
C GLY A 57 -31.51 25.86 26.63
N ALA A 58 -31.10 25.09 25.62
CA ALA A 58 -29.68 24.82 25.34
C ALA A 58 -28.87 26.12 25.12
N GLU A 59 -29.50 27.19 24.61
CA GLU A 59 -28.89 28.51 24.45
C GLU A 59 -28.53 29.22 25.77
N LYS A 60 -28.98 28.69 26.91
CA LYS A 60 -28.72 29.21 28.25
C LYS A 60 -27.66 28.40 29.02
N GLN A 61 -27.25 27.24 28.50
CA GLN A 61 -26.20 26.42 29.10
C GLN A 61 -24.82 27.01 28.82
N THR A 62 -23.84 26.74 29.68
CA THR A 62 -22.44 27.06 29.36
C THR A 62 -21.93 26.17 28.23
N LYS A 63 -20.94 26.66 27.48
CA LYS A 63 -20.26 25.88 26.43
C LYS A 63 -19.69 24.54 26.94
N ARG A 64 -19.38 24.46 28.22
CA ARG A 64 -18.90 23.22 28.85
C ARG A 64 -20.03 22.23 29.07
N GLU A 65 -21.11 22.62 29.74
CA GLU A 65 -22.27 21.75 29.97
C GLU A 65 -22.84 21.21 28.65
N LEU A 66 -22.94 22.08 27.64
CA LEU A 66 -23.40 21.71 26.31
C LEU A 66 -22.47 20.70 25.62
N PHE A 67 -21.14 20.86 25.74
CA PHE A 67 -20.16 19.92 25.19
C PHE A 67 -20.11 18.60 25.96
N ASP A 68 -20.09 18.64 27.29
CA ASP A 68 -20.04 17.47 28.16
C ASP A 68 -21.31 16.61 27.95
N ALA A 69 -22.49 17.24 27.81
CA ALA A 69 -23.75 16.56 27.48
C ALA A 69 -23.82 16.06 26.03
N LEU A 70 -23.39 16.85 25.04
CA LEU A 70 -23.33 16.43 23.63
C LEU A 70 -22.40 15.22 23.44
N ARG A 71 -21.27 15.22 24.15
CA ARG A 71 -20.37 14.07 24.22
C ARG A 71 -21.08 12.85 24.82
N GLN A 72 -21.78 13.02 25.94
CA GLN A 72 -22.54 11.92 26.56
C GLN A 72 -23.65 11.36 25.65
N GLU A 73 -24.25 12.17 24.77
CA GLU A 73 -25.22 11.71 23.76
C GLU A 73 -24.56 10.94 22.61
N LEU A 74 -23.42 11.43 22.08
CA LEU A 74 -22.89 10.97 20.79
C LEU A 74 -21.66 10.06 20.86
N GLU A 75 -20.90 10.06 21.96
CA GLU A 75 -19.58 9.42 22.04
C GLU A 75 -19.60 7.94 21.62
N THR A 76 -20.52 7.14 22.18
CA THR A 76 -20.65 5.71 21.83
C THR A 76 -20.84 5.50 20.33
N SER A 77 -21.79 6.20 19.70
CA SER A 77 -22.12 5.97 18.28
C SER A 77 -21.06 6.53 17.32
N VAL A 78 -20.37 7.60 17.71
CA VAL A 78 -19.21 8.11 16.94
C VAL A 78 -18.02 7.15 17.06
N LEU A 79 -17.76 6.60 18.26
CA LEU A 79 -16.69 5.61 18.48
C LEU A 79 -16.99 4.28 17.78
N GLU A 80 -18.23 3.81 17.76
CA GLU A 80 -18.65 2.63 16.99
C GLU A 80 -18.35 2.79 15.50
N LYS A 81 -18.72 3.94 14.92
CA LYS A 81 -18.45 4.26 13.51
C LYS A 81 -16.94 4.34 13.23
N ALA A 82 -16.19 5.05 14.07
CA ALA A 82 -14.74 5.15 13.94
C ALA A 82 -14.04 3.77 14.06
N SER A 83 -14.47 2.95 15.02
CA SER A 83 -13.97 1.59 15.24
C SER A 83 -14.22 0.69 14.02
N LYS A 84 -15.43 0.75 13.44
CA LYS A 84 -15.74 0.05 12.19
C LYS A 84 -14.82 0.46 11.05
N SER A 85 -14.59 1.77 10.86
CA SER A 85 -13.68 2.27 9.83
C SER A 85 -12.19 1.95 10.10
N VAL A 86 -11.78 1.75 11.36
CA VAL A 86 -10.44 1.19 11.68
C VAL A 86 -10.32 -0.24 11.19
N TRP A 87 -11.30 -1.10 11.51
CA TRP A 87 -11.26 -2.50 11.08
C TRP A 87 -11.33 -2.64 9.56
N GLU A 88 -12.15 -1.83 8.89
CA GLU A 88 -12.21 -1.78 7.43
C GLU A 88 -10.86 -1.38 6.81
N LEU A 89 -10.14 -0.43 7.41
CA LEU A 89 -8.81 0.00 6.94
C LEU A 89 -7.69 -1.02 7.24
N ILE A 90 -7.78 -1.75 8.36
CA ILE A 90 -6.80 -2.80 8.75
C ILE A 90 -7.00 -4.08 7.91
N LEU A 91 -8.24 -4.39 7.52
CA LEU A 91 -8.59 -5.61 6.77
C LEU A 91 -8.64 -5.40 5.25
N ASP A 92 -8.36 -4.18 4.77
CA ASP A 92 -8.30 -3.85 3.35
C ASP A 92 -7.08 -4.49 2.65
N ASN A 93 -7.35 -5.25 1.59
CA ASN A 93 -6.34 -6.00 0.81
C ASN A 93 -5.66 -5.16 -0.27
N ASN A 94 -6.03 -3.88 -0.43
CA ASN A 94 -5.53 -3.02 -1.50
C ASN A 94 -4.77 -1.76 -1.01
N GLY A 95 -5.05 -1.28 0.20
CA GLY A 95 -4.43 -0.13 0.84
C GLY A 95 -3.63 -0.48 2.10
N LEU A 96 -4.05 0.01 3.26
CA LEU A 96 -3.22 -0.03 4.47
C LEU A 96 -3.12 -1.44 5.10
N GLY A 97 -4.16 -2.26 5.03
CA GLY A 97 -4.11 -3.67 5.46
C GLY A 97 -3.12 -4.52 4.66
N LYS A 98 -3.00 -4.25 3.36
CA LYS A 98 -1.93 -4.78 2.50
C LYS A 98 -0.54 -4.31 2.97
N GLU A 99 -0.38 -3.03 3.28
CA GLU A 99 0.90 -2.50 3.79
C GLU A 99 1.28 -3.15 5.14
N ILE A 100 0.32 -3.36 6.05
CA ILE A 100 0.52 -4.12 7.29
C ILE A 100 0.99 -5.55 6.97
N SER A 101 0.32 -6.24 6.05
CA SER A 101 0.63 -7.63 5.69
C SER A 101 2.02 -7.78 5.07
N GLU A 102 2.39 -6.90 4.13
CA GLU A 102 3.72 -6.86 3.50
C GLU A 102 4.82 -6.50 4.50
N THR A 103 4.51 -5.64 5.49
CA THR A 103 5.45 -5.29 6.56
C THR A 103 5.72 -6.48 7.49
N VAL A 104 4.67 -7.20 7.92
CA VAL A 104 4.80 -8.41 8.76
C VAL A 104 5.56 -9.51 8.02
N GLU A 105 5.22 -9.78 6.76
CA GLU A 105 5.92 -10.77 5.92
C GLU A 105 7.38 -10.37 5.68
N GLY A 106 7.67 -9.07 5.49
CA GLY A 106 9.03 -8.55 5.34
C GLY A 106 9.89 -8.74 6.59
N VAL A 107 9.32 -8.60 7.80
CA VAL A 107 10.01 -8.94 9.05
C VAL A 107 10.21 -10.46 9.18
N PHE A 108 9.17 -11.26 8.90
CA PHE A 108 9.27 -12.72 8.96
C PHE A 108 10.32 -13.28 7.99
N CYS A 109 10.35 -12.82 6.74
CA CYS A 109 11.35 -13.20 5.74
C CYS A 109 12.77 -12.79 6.19
N ARG A 110 12.96 -11.59 6.74
CA ARG A 110 14.26 -11.12 7.26
C ARG A 110 14.75 -11.99 8.42
N LEU A 111 13.90 -12.25 9.42
CA LEU A 111 14.23 -13.14 10.55
C LEU A 111 14.50 -14.59 10.09
N SER A 112 13.81 -15.06 9.06
CA SER A 112 13.97 -16.40 8.47
C SER A 112 15.19 -16.55 7.54
N GLY A 113 16.02 -15.52 7.38
CA GLY A 113 17.16 -15.54 6.44
C GLY A 113 16.74 -15.61 4.96
N ARG A 114 15.49 -15.25 4.64
CA ARG A 114 14.89 -15.24 3.29
C ARG A 114 14.86 -13.85 2.65
N GLU A 115 15.65 -12.91 3.16
CA GLU A 115 15.72 -11.55 2.63
C GLU A 115 16.13 -11.59 1.14
N PRO A 116 15.34 -10.99 0.22
CA PRO A 116 15.69 -10.97 -1.20
C PRO A 116 17.08 -10.32 -1.40
N PRO A 117 17.97 -10.93 -2.21
CA PRO A 117 19.33 -10.42 -2.35
C PRO A 117 19.31 -9.00 -2.93
N LEU A 118 19.93 -8.06 -2.20
CA LEU A 118 19.97 -6.62 -2.52
C LEU A 118 20.61 -6.30 -3.88
N PHE A 119 21.28 -7.28 -4.49
CA PHE A 119 21.79 -7.23 -5.86
C PHE A 119 21.36 -8.51 -6.60
N PRO A 120 20.96 -8.43 -7.88
CA PRO A 120 20.76 -9.63 -8.69
C PRO A 120 22.08 -10.40 -8.80
N PRO A 121 22.05 -11.75 -8.90
CA PRO A 121 23.26 -12.55 -9.05
C PRO A 121 24.02 -12.12 -10.31
N ASN A 122 25.26 -11.67 -10.14
CA ASN A 122 26.10 -11.18 -11.22
C ASN A 122 26.46 -12.33 -12.17
N ILE A 123 25.84 -12.37 -13.36
CA ILE A 123 26.12 -13.37 -14.40
C ILE A 123 27.42 -12.98 -15.11
N GLU A 124 28.55 -13.19 -14.43
CA GLU A 124 29.87 -12.99 -15.00
C GLU A 124 30.12 -14.02 -16.12
N THR A 125 29.86 -13.59 -17.35
CA THR A 125 29.98 -14.42 -18.55
C THR A 125 31.46 -14.62 -18.88
N GLN A 126 32.04 -15.68 -18.31
CA GLN A 126 33.39 -16.18 -18.63
C GLN A 126 33.54 -16.44 -20.15
N PRO A 127 34.40 -15.70 -20.88
CA PRO A 127 34.63 -15.92 -22.30
C PRO A 127 35.75 -16.96 -22.49
N GLU A 128 35.42 -18.25 -22.50
CA GLU A 128 36.38 -19.33 -22.76
C GLU A 128 37.01 -19.17 -24.17
N LYS A 129 38.32 -18.90 -24.21
CA LYS A 129 39.09 -18.79 -25.46
C LYS A 129 39.55 -20.17 -25.95
N LYS A 130 39.10 -20.58 -27.15
CA LYS A 130 39.82 -21.54 -28.01
C LYS A 130 40.01 -20.95 -29.41
N LYS A 131 41.12 -21.33 -30.08
CA LYS A 131 41.69 -20.64 -31.26
C LYS A 131 42.27 -21.66 -32.26
N ARG A 132 42.35 -21.25 -33.54
CA ARG A 132 43.18 -21.73 -34.69
C ARG A 132 42.35 -22.44 -35.79
N GLU A 133 42.23 -21.87 -37.01
CA GLU A 133 43.17 -21.93 -38.19
C GLU A 133 43.11 -23.32 -38.87
N ASN A 134 42.95 -23.55 -40.19
CA ASN A 134 42.91 -22.75 -41.46
C ASN A 134 41.99 -23.48 -42.50
N GLY A 135 41.65 -23.01 -43.72
CA GLY A 135 41.86 -21.74 -44.46
C GLY A 135 41.58 -21.91 -45.99
N ALA A 136 41.43 -20.80 -46.74
CA ALA A 136 41.26 -20.64 -48.21
C ALA A 136 39.98 -21.20 -48.89
N ASP A 137 39.38 -20.64 -49.98
CA ASP A 137 39.29 -19.31 -50.65
C ASP A 137 38.14 -19.40 -51.73
N GLU A 138 37.68 -18.45 -52.58
CA GLU A 138 38.15 -17.11 -53.01
C GLU A 138 36.99 -16.10 -53.36
N VAL A 139 36.41 -16.15 -54.58
CA VAL A 139 35.49 -15.15 -55.22
C VAL A 139 34.18 -15.80 -55.76
N ALA A 140 33.06 -15.13 -56.14
CA ALA A 140 32.92 -13.79 -56.75
C ALA A 140 31.52 -13.11 -56.66
N SER A 141 31.54 -11.76 -56.69
CA SER A 141 30.60 -10.78 -57.30
C SER A 141 29.07 -10.98 -57.33
N GLY A 142 28.32 -9.99 -56.83
CA GLY A 142 26.88 -9.82 -57.09
C GLY A 142 26.26 -8.54 -56.47
N SER A 143 25.95 -7.53 -57.29
CA SER A 143 25.44 -6.21 -56.84
C SER A 143 23.91 -6.12 -56.81
N SER A 144 23.32 -5.49 -55.76
CA SER A 144 22.37 -4.36 -55.93
C SER A 144 21.80 -3.74 -54.63
N LYS A 145 21.85 -2.40 -54.59
CA LYS A 145 21.06 -1.34 -53.90
C LYS A 145 20.08 -1.64 -52.73
N PRO A 146 20.00 -0.74 -51.73
CA PRO A 146 18.98 -0.76 -50.67
C PRO A 146 17.72 0.08 -50.99
N LEU A 147 16.63 -0.23 -50.29
CA LEU A 147 15.39 0.56 -50.09
C LEU A 147 14.63 -0.15 -48.94
N ALA A 148 13.82 0.42 -48.06
CA ALA A 148 13.59 1.73 -47.47
C ALA A 148 12.40 1.51 -46.51
N VAL A 149 12.30 2.25 -45.41
CA VAL A 149 11.15 2.13 -44.48
C VAL A 149 9.94 2.90 -45.04
N PRO A 150 8.71 2.47 -44.72
CA PRO A 150 7.63 3.43 -44.50
C PRO A 150 6.94 3.23 -43.13
N ASP A 151 6.86 4.33 -42.38
CA ASP A 151 5.86 4.52 -41.32
C ASP A 151 4.54 4.98 -41.95
N SER A 152 3.40 4.53 -41.41
CA SER A 152 2.18 5.35 -41.35
C SER A 152 1.13 4.75 -40.40
N SER A 153 0.87 5.48 -39.31
CA SER A 153 -0.29 5.30 -38.43
C SER A 153 -1.63 5.47 -39.15
N LYS A 154 -2.64 4.64 -38.83
CA LYS A 154 -4.03 5.12 -38.74
C LYS A 154 -4.95 4.27 -37.85
N VAL A 155 -5.80 4.94 -37.08
CA VAL A 155 -6.82 4.36 -36.19
C VAL A 155 -8.21 4.46 -36.83
N PRO A 156 -9.06 3.41 -36.75
CA PRO A 156 -10.51 3.51 -36.91
C PRO A 156 -11.23 3.65 -35.55
N GLN A 157 -12.24 4.51 -35.48
CA GLN A 157 -13.17 4.59 -34.33
C GLN A 157 -14.44 3.74 -34.57
N PRO A 158 -15.24 3.43 -33.52
CA PRO A 158 -16.29 2.41 -33.60
C PRO A 158 -17.60 2.93 -34.20
N ASN A 159 -18.35 2.02 -34.83
CA ASN A 159 -19.70 2.29 -35.34
C ASN A 159 -20.75 2.01 -34.25
N LEU A 160 -21.65 2.98 -34.03
CA LEU A 160 -22.88 2.79 -33.28
C LEU A 160 -23.98 2.28 -34.24
N ALA A 161 -24.83 1.36 -33.78
CA ALA A 161 -26.00 0.88 -34.52
C ALA A 161 -27.25 0.94 -33.63
N THR A 162 -28.38 1.23 -34.27
CA THR A 162 -29.72 1.46 -33.67
C THR A 162 -30.38 0.18 -33.19
#